data_AF-A0A084QHC2-F1
#
_entry.id   AF-A0A084QHC2-F1
#
_cell.length_a   1.000
_cell.length_b   1.000
_cell.length_c   1.000
_cell.angle_alpha   90.00
_cell.angle_beta   90.00
_cell.angle_gamma   90.00
#
_symmetry.space_group_name_H-M   'P 1'
#
loop_
_entity.id
_entity.type
_entity.pdbx_description
1 polymer ?
#
loop_
_entity_poly.entity_id
_entity_poly.type
_entity_poly.pdbx_seq_one_letter_code
_entity_poly.pdbx_strand_id
1 'polypeptide(L)'
;MSSGRRKMFTWLESSEGQRFAEAGSAPNYLGPFEDQPFPLNPLFRSQPVLDDSMKDAIYERINKGDPIKVVSADLGVDVRRVAAVVRLKEIELRWTSEGKKLATPYAEAVMKMLPRTRYVEGQPVTPHEPINEIPVHAFTRRQIFVPTSESRVFTRADAAKAFHEKLLPADKRSQHTQLIDMEREILGGKSREEGLARFREVAQAEEEELAEKLQKSRDEQEVRTMRITSPRCEFRIKKINAENVGKDGKAPGAVGWRYGAPLDDRKRGAVKIPTSVP
;
A
#
# COMPACT_ATOMS: atom_id res chain seq x y z
N MET A 1 -13.99 48.85 -3.14
CA MET A 1 -13.94 47.43 -3.57
C MET A 1 -14.05 47.35 -5.09
N SER A 2 -13.25 46.48 -5.73
CA SER A 2 -13.38 46.21 -7.17
C SER A 2 -14.68 45.46 -7.50
N SER A 3 -15.13 45.53 -8.75
CA SER A 3 -16.34 44.81 -9.21
C SER A 3 -16.26 43.30 -8.94
N GLY A 4 -15.08 42.69 -9.16
CA GLY A 4 -14.85 41.27 -8.85
C GLY A 4 -15.00 40.94 -7.36
N ARG A 5 -14.46 41.79 -6.46
CA ARG A 5 -14.63 41.58 -5.02
C ARG A 5 -16.08 41.69 -4.58
N ARG A 6 -16.85 42.64 -5.14
CA ARG A 6 -18.29 42.76 -4.85
C ARG A 6 -19.03 41.46 -5.19
N LYS A 7 -18.84 40.93 -6.42
CA LYS A 7 -19.45 39.66 -6.85
C LYS A 7 -19.06 38.48 -5.96
N MET A 8 -17.79 38.41 -5.55
CA MET A 8 -17.29 37.38 -4.65
C MET A 8 -18.00 37.44 -3.28
N PHE A 9 -18.07 38.61 -2.65
CA PHE A 9 -18.76 38.75 -1.36
C PHE A 9 -20.25 38.47 -1.47
N THR A 10 -20.90 38.90 -2.56
CA THR A 10 -22.30 38.55 -2.83
C THR A 10 -22.53 37.04 -2.84
N TRP A 11 -21.60 36.24 -3.39
CA TRP A 11 -21.69 34.78 -3.34
C TRP A 11 -21.34 34.21 -1.96
N LEU A 12 -20.27 34.69 -1.32
CA LEU A 12 -19.87 34.23 0.02
C LEU A 12 -20.94 34.48 1.08
N GLU A 13 -21.64 35.61 1.00
CA GLU A 13 -22.73 35.98 1.91
C GLU A 13 -24.07 35.34 1.51
N SER A 14 -24.17 34.71 0.34
CA SER A 14 -25.34 33.94 -0.06
C SER A 14 -25.47 32.65 0.77
N SER A 15 -26.66 32.04 0.77
CA SER A 15 -26.89 30.75 1.45
C SER A 15 -25.94 29.64 0.97
N GLU A 16 -25.54 29.68 -0.32
CA GLU A 16 -24.63 28.70 -0.90
C GLU A 16 -23.18 28.87 -0.43
N GLY A 17 -22.75 30.11 -0.16
CA GLY A 17 -21.42 30.39 0.39
C GLY A 17 -21.36 30.15 1.89
N GLN A 18 -22.39 30.60 2.62
CA GLN A 18 -22.47 30.48 4.08
C GLN A 18 -22.46 29.03 4.57
N ARG A 19 -22.97 28.06 3.78
CA ARG A 19 -22.93 26.64 4.16
C ARG A 19 -21.51 26.10 4.40
N PHE A 20 -20.49 26.75 3.85
CA PHE A 20 -19.08 26.36 3.99
C PHE A 20 -18.32 27.19 5.02
N ALA A 21 -18.98 28.14 5.68
CA ALA A 21 -18.33 28.99 6.69
C ALA A 21 -17.91 28.20 7.93
N GLU A 22 -18.72 27.21 8.32
CA GLU A 22 -18.44 26.29 9.42
C GLU A 22 -18.47 24.84 8.95
N ALA A 23 -17.66 24.00 9.61
CA ALA A 23 -17.60 22.59 9.30
C ALA A 23 -18.81 21.84 9.86
N GLY A 24 -19.51 21.11 8.99
CA GLY A 24 -20.56 20.19 9.40
C GLY A 24 -19.99 18.90 10.03
N SER A 25 -20.90 17.97 10.36
CA SER A 25 -20.54 16.62 10.84
C SER A 25 -20.39 15.57 9.72
N ALA A 26 -20.50 16.01 8.46
CA ALA A 26 -20.43 15.19 7.26
C ALA A 26 -19.65 15.96 6.17
N PRO A 27 -19.19 15.26 5.12
CA PRO A 27 -18.54 15.90 3.98
C PRO A 27 -19.44 16.95 3.35
N ASN A 28 -18.92 18.16 3.20
CA ASN A 28 -19.64 19.26 2.56
C ASN A 28 -18.76 19.84 1.45
N TYR A 29 -18.89 19.25 0.26
CA TYR A 29 -18.12 19.64 -0.92
C TYR A 29 -18.92 20.54 -1.87
N LEU A 30 -18.22 21.20 -2.80
CA LEU A 30 -18.84 22.06 -3.81
C LEU A 30 -19.51 21.27 -4.94
N GLY A 31 -19.11 20.02 -5.17
CA GLY A 31 -19.64 19.21 -6.26
C GLY A 31 -21.11 18.82 -6.05
N PRO A 32 -21.77 18.33 -7.13
CA PRO A 32 -23.16 17.90 -7.07
C PRO A 32 -23.41 16.65 -6.21
N PHE A 33 -22.37 15.88 -5.89
CA PHE A 33 -22.45 14.70 -5.02
C PHE A 33 -21.70 14.91 -3.70
N GLU A 34 -22.13 14.23 -2.64
CA GLU A 34 -21.56 14.34 -1.28
C GLU A 34 -20.07 13.98 -1.21
N ASP A 35 -19.58 13.17 -2.14
CA ASP A 35 -18.19 12.72 -2.23
C ASP A 35 -17.40 13.44 -3.35
N GLN A 36 -17.97 14.46 -4.01
CA GLN A 36 -17.31 15.14 -5.12
C GLN A 36 -16.74 16.50 -4.71
N PRO A 37 -15.44 16.62 -4.40
CA PRO A 37 -14.82 17.88 -4.01
C PRO A 37 -14.79 18.92 -5.13
N PHE A 38 -14.60 18.50 -6.39
CA PHE A 38 -14.45 19.40 -7.53
C PHE A 38 -15.60 19.20 -8.54
N PRO A 39 -16.45 20.21 -8.78
CA PRO A 39 -17.65 20.04 -9.62
C PRO A 39 -17.32 19.67 -11.07
N LEU A 40 -16.19 20.16 -11.59
CA LEU A 40 -15.76 19.89 -12.97
C LEU A 40 -15.06 18.54 -13.16
N ASN A 41 -14.68 17.85 -12.08
CA ASN A 41 -14.03 16.54 -12.15
C ASN A 41 -14.89 15.47 -11.46
N PRO A 42 -15.75 14.76 -12.21
CA PRO A 42 -16.62 13.74 -11.64
C PRO A 42 -15.91 12.43 -11.30
N LEU A 43 -14.65 12.24 -11.72
CA LEU A 43 -13.89 11.01 -11.49
C LEU A 43 -13.15 11.01 -10.15
N PHE A 44 -12.76 12.19 -9.65
CA PHE A 44 -12.11 12.30 -8.35
C PHE A 44 -13.15 12.39 -7.24
N ARG A 45 -13.22 11.33 -6.43
CA ARG A 45 -14.14 11.19 -5.29
C ARG A 45 -13.39 11.15 -3.97
N SER A 46 -13.95 11.78 -2.95
CA SER A 46 -13.49 11.72 -1.57
C SER A 46 -13.90 10.37 -0.98
N GLN A 47 -12.99 9.40 -1.09
CA GLN A 47 -13.18 8.08 -0.51
C GLN A 47 -13.17 8.14 1.02
N PRO A 48 -13.91 7.25 1.70
CA PRO A 48 -13.94 7.24 3.16
C PRO A 48 -12.56 6.95 3.74
N VAL A 49 -12.28 7.51 4.91
CA VAL A 49 -11.08 7.24 5.70
C VAL A 49 -11.39 6.31 6.87
N LEU A 50 -10.39 5.57 7.35
CA LEU A 50 -10.54 4.74 8.55
C LEU A 50 -10.82 5.65 9.76
N ASP A 51 -11.94 5.39 10.45
CA ASP A 51 -12.22 6.03 11.74
C ASP A 51 -11.32 5.43 12.84
N ASP A 52 -11.23 6.09 13.98
CA ASP A 52 -10.33 5.65 15.06
C ASP A 52 -10.70 4.25 15.58
N SER A 53 -12.00 3.91 15.67
CA SER A 53 -12.45 2.57 16.06
C SER A 53 -11.94 1.46 15.13
N MET A 54 -11.87 1.74 13.83
CA MET A 54 -11.36 0.79 12.84
C MET A 54 -9.84 0.66 12.93
N LYS A 55 -9.12 1.75 13.19
CA LYS A 55 -7.66 1.72 13.41
C LYS A 55 -7.30 0.92 14.66
N ASP A 56 -8.05 1.10 15.74
CA ASP A 56 -7.85 0.37 16.99
C ASP A 56 -8.16 -1.12 16.80
N ALA A 57 -9.26 -1.47 16.12
CA ALA A 57 -9.58 -2.86 15.79
C ALA A 57 -8.49 -3.55 14.94
N ILE A 58 -7.92 -2.85 13.95
CA ILE A 58 -6.78 -3.34 13.17
C ILE A 58 -5.58 -3.61 14.09
N TYR A 59 -5.21 -2.62 14.91
CA TYR A 59 -4.04 -2.72 15.78
C TYR A 59 -4.18 -3.85 16.81
N GLU A 60 -5.34 -3.97 17.44
CA GLU A 60 -5.63 -5.01 18.42
C GLU A 60 -5.54 -6.42 17.83
N ARG A 61 -6.08 -6.65 16.62
CA ARG A 61 -6.00 -7.97 15.96
C ARG A 61 -4.56 -8.36 15.65
N ILE A 62 -3.78 -7.43 15.12
CA ILE A 62 -2.35 -7.66 14.86
C ILE A 62 -1.59 -7.93 16.17
N ASN A 63 -1.88 -7.17 17.24
CA ASN A 63 -1.26 -7.38 18.54
C ASN A 63 -1.66 -8.72 19.20
N LYS A 64 -2.84 -9.26 18.87
CA LYS A 64 -3.28 -10.62 19.26
C LYS A 64 -2.61 -11.73 18.46
N GLY A 65 -1.81 -11.40 17.43
CA GLY A 65 -1.10 -12.35 16.59
C GLY A 65 -1.85 -12.80 15.35
N ASP A 66 -2.91 -12.09 14.93
CA ASP A 66 -3.57 -12.38 13.66
C ASP A 66 -2.64 -11.99 12.48
N PRO A 67 -2.51 -12.83 11.44
CA PRO A 67 -1.74 -12.48 10.25
C PRO A 67 -2.30 -11.24 9.54
N ILE A 68 -1.43 -10.39 9.00
CA ILE A 68 -1.79 -9.15 8.28
C ILE A 68 -2.76 -9.45 7.14
N LYS A 69 -2.53 -10.53 6.39
CA LYS A 69 -3.41 -10.92 5.26
C LYS A 69 -4.81 -11.30 5.72
N VAL A 70 -4.94 -11.89 6.91
CA VAL A 70 -6.23 -12.27 7.50
C VAL A 70 -6.98 -11.02 7.94
N VAL A 71 -6.32 -10.13 8.68
CA VAL A 71 -6.91 -8.84 9.11
C VAL A 71 -7.35 -8.01 7.91
N SER A 72 -6.54 -7.99 6.85
CA SER A 72 -6.84 -7.30 5.60
C SER A 72 -8.08 -7.87 4.89
N ALA A 73 -8.19 -9.20 4.80
CA ALA A 73 -9.34 -9.87 4.20
C ALA A 73 -10.64 -9.68 5.00
N ASP A 74 -10.56 -9.79 6.32
CA ASP A 74 -11.72 -9.68 7.22
C ASP A 74 -12.28 -8.25 7.26
N LEU A 75 -11.39 -7.25 7.30
CA LEU A 75 -11.77 -5.86 7.45
C LEU A 75 -11.94 -5.13 6.11
N GLY A 76 -11.56 -5.78 5.00
CA GLY A 76 -11.61 -5.19 3.65
C GLY A 76 -10.70 -3.97 3.51
N VAL A 77 -9.49 -4.06 4.07
CA VAL A 77 -8.46 -3.00 4.07
C VAL A 77 -7.20 -3.54 3.42
N ASP A 78 -6.55 -2.79 2.53
CA ASP A 78 -5.32 -3.24 1.86
C ASP A 78 -4.19 -3.55 2.88
N VAL A 79 -3.44 -4.64 2.67
CA VAL A 79 -2.28 -5.03 3.51
C VAL A 79 -1.30 -3.88 3.74
N ARG A 80 -1.10 -3.03 2.73
CA ARG A 80 -0.22 -1.85 2.80
C ARG A 80 -0.76 -0.81 3.77
N ARG A 81 -2.09 -0.62 3.80
CA ARG A 81 -2.76 0.30 4.71
C ARG A 81 -2.78 -0.26 6.12
N VAL A 82 -3.05 -1.56 6.30
CA VAL A 82 -2.94 -2.24 7.61
C VAL A 82 -1.56 -2.00 8.23
N ALA A 83 -0.48 -2.26 7.48
CA ALA A 83 0.88 -2.02 7.95
C ALA A 83 1.18 -0.54 8.27
N ALA A 84 0.56 0.41 7.55
CA ALA A 84 0.71 1.83 7.85
C ALA A 84 -0.01 2.22 9.14
N VAL A 85 -1.22 1.71 9.36
CA VAL A 85 -2.01 1.95 10.59
C VAL A 85 -1.23 1.47 11.81
N VAL A 86 -0.69 0.25 11.77
CA VAL A 86 0.10 -0.30 12.89
C VAL A 86 1.30 0.59 13.21
N ARG A 87 2.09 1.00 12.21
CA ARG A 87 3.24 1.90 12.40
C ARG A 87 2.85 3.25 13.01
N LEU A 88 1.73 3.83 12.58
CA LEU A 88 1.26 5.11 13.12
C LEU A 88 0.74 4.95 14.56
N LYS A 89 0.06 3.84 14.88
CA LYS A 89 -0.39 3.53 16.24
C LYS A 89 0.76 3.30 17.21
N GLU A 90 1.82 2.63 16.78
CA GLU A 90 3.04 2.50 17.60
C GLU A 90 3.67 3.86 17.94
N ILE A 91 3.67 4.81 16.99
CA ILE A 91 4.16 6.18 17.22
C ILE A 91 3.24 6.91 18.22
N GLU A 92 1.93 6.78 18.08
CA GLU A 92 0.93 7.36 18.98
C GLU A 92 1.12 6.86 20.42
N LEU A 93 1.28 5.54 20.60
CA LEU A 93 1.53 4.91 21.89
C LEU A 93 2.86 5.40 22.49
N ARG A 94 3.92 5.48 21.69
CA ARG A 94 5.21 6.02 22.13
C ARG A 94 5.07 7.48 22.59
N TRP A 95 4.40 8.33 21.82
CA TRP A 95 4.19 9.74 22.20
C TRP A 95 3.39 9.88 23.49
N THR A 96 2.38 9.04 23.66
CA THR A 96 1.58 8.99 24.88
C THR A 96 2.45 8.57 26.06
N SER A 97 3.30 7.56 25.89
CA SER A 97 4.24 7.09 26.93
C SER A 97 5.29 8.15 27.30
N GLU A 98 5.69 8.98 26.34
CA GLU A 98 6.60 10.12 26.54
C GLU A 98 5.89 11.36 27.11
N GLY A 99 4.57 11.31 27.34
CA GLY A 99 3.79 12.44 27.84
C GLY A 99 3.62 13.59 26.84
N LYS A 100 3.81 13.35 25.55
CA LYS A 100 3.61 14.36 24.50
C LYS A 100 2.13 14.64 24.28
N LYS A 101 1.78 15.91 24.14
CA LYS A 101 0.40 16.33 23.87
C LYS A 101 0.00 16.01 22.43
N LEU A 102 -1.03 15.20 22.27
CA LEU A 102 -1.62 14.89 20.97
C LEU A 102 -2.49 16.05 20.45
N ALA A 103 -2.63 16.14 19.14
CA ALA A 103 -3.43 17.16 18.47
C ALA A 103 -4.92 16.74 18.36
N THR A 104 -5.52 16.30 19.46
CA THR A 104 -6.87 15.72 19.51
C THR A 104 -7.97 16.66 18.98
N PRO A 105 -8.05 17.94 19.40
CA PRO A 105 -9.09 18.85 18.89
C PRO A 105 -9.01 19.07 17.38
N TYR A 106 -7.79 19.07 16.84
CA TYR A 106 -7.57 19.17 15.40
C TYR A 106 -8.04 17.90 14.68
N ALA A 107 -7.64 16.73 15.17
CA ALA A 107 -8.03 15.45 14.59
C ALA A 107 -9.55 15.27 14.56
N GLU A 108 -10.24 15.56 15.67
CA GLU A 108 -11.70 15.47 15.76
C GLU A 108 -12.41 16.42 14.78
N ALA A 109 -11.92 17.65 14.64
CA ALA A 109 -12.50 18.62 13.72
C ALA A 109 -12.33 18.18 12.25
N VAL A 110 -11.15 17.69 11.87
CA VAL A 110 -10.87 17.24 10.51
C VAL A 110 -11.65 15.96 10.18
N MET A 111 -11.75 15.00 11.10
CA MET A 111 -12.47 13.74 10.88
C MET A 111 -13.98 13.93 10.69
N LYS A 112 -14.56 15.04 11.17
CA LYS A 112 -15.96 15.41 10.90
C LYS A 112 -16.19 15.87 9.45
N MET A 113 -15.15 16.38 8.78
CA MET A 113 -15.23 16.87 7.41
C MET A 113 -15.08 15.77 6.35
N LEU A 114 -14.68 14.55 6.77
CA LEU A 114 -14.35 13.44 5.87
C LEU A 114 -15.37 12.30 5.99
N PRO A 115 -15.63 11.57 4.89
CA PRO A 115 -16.41 10.34 4.98
C PRO A 115 -15.60 9.30 5.74
N ARG A 116 -16.27 8.44 6.54
CA ARG A 116 -15.58 7.51 7.45
C ARG A 116 -16.12 6.10 7.35
N THR A 117 -15.22 5.12 7.34
CA THR A 117 -15.57 3.72 7.60
C THR A 117 -15.38 3.40 9.07
N ARG A 118 -16.45 2.98 9.72
CA ARG A 118 -16.45 2.60 11.14
C ARG A 118 -16.44 1.09 11.30
N TYR A 119 -15.74 0.64 12.33
CA TYR A 119 -15.88 -0.72 12.83
C TYR A 119 -16.88 -0.72 13.98
N VAL A 120 -17.89 -1.59 13.90
CA VAL A 120 -18.84 -1.86 14.98
C VAL A 120 -18.87 -3.35 15.21
N GLU A 121 -18.53 -3.77 16.42
CA GLU A 121 -18.48 -5.19 16.77
C GLU A 121 -19.87 -5.83 16.62
N GLY A 122 -19.91 -7.03 16.03
CA GLY A 122 -21.16 -7.76 15.75
C GLY A 122 -21.92 -7.29 14.50
N GLN A 123 -21.51 -6.20 13.85
CA GLN A 123 -22.07 -5.80 12.55
C GLN A 123 -21.22 -6.31 11.38
N PRO A 124 -21.84 -6.61 10.22
CA PRO A 124 -21.09 -6.91 9.01
C PRO A 124 -20.16 -5.75 8.66
N VAL A 125 -18.89 -6.06 8.41
CA VAL A 125 -17.90 -5.05 8.02
C VAL A 125 -18.12 -4.70 6.56
N THR A 126 -18.39 -3.43 6.28
CA THR A 126 -18.37 -2.91 4.91
C THR A 126 -16.92 -2.79 4.45
N PRO A 127 -16.53 -3.41 3.31
CA PRO A 127 -15.18 -3.29 2.79
C PRO A 127 -14.77 -1.82 2.61
N HIS A 128 -13.62 -1.45 3.15
CA HIS A 128 -13.10 -0.08 3.06
C HIS A 128 -12.59 0.24 1.66
N GLU A 129 -11.86 -0.69 1.06
CA GLU A 129 -11.27 -0.55 -0.27
C GLU A 129 -11.15 -1.92 -0.96
N PRO A 130 -10.99 -1.96 -2.31
CA PRO A 130 -10.80 -3.22 -3.02
C PRO A 130 -9.42 -3.82 -2.74
N ILE A 131 -9.36 -4.89 -1.95
CA ILE A 131 -8.12 -5.57 -1.56
C ILE A 131 -7.48 -6.43 -2.68
N ASN A 132 -8.22 -6.69 -3.76
CA ASN A 132 -7.79 -7.57 -4.85
C ASN A 132 -7.34 -6.81 -6.11
N GLU A 133 -6.99 -5.53 -5.99
CA GLU A 133 -6.49 -4.75 -7.12
C GLU A 133 -5.10 -5.24 -7.58
N ILE A 134 -4.99 -5.54 -8.88
CA ILE A 134 -3.74 -5.98 -9.50
C ILE A 134 -3.20 -4.85 -10.40
N PRO A 135 -1.92 -4.47 -10.27
CA PRO A 135 -1.36 -3.43 -11.13
C PRO A 135 -1.31 -3.88 -12.59
N VAL A 136 -1.69 -3.00 -13.53
CA VAL A 136 -1.68 -3.31 -14.96
C VAL A 136 -0.24 -3.35 -15.48
N HIS A 137 0.24 -4.55 -15.80
CA HIS A 137 1.60 -4.77 -16.29
C HIS A 137 1.75 -4.27 -17.74
N ALA A 138 2.94 -3.78 -18.12
CA ALA A 138 3.14 -3.22 -19.47
C ALA A 138 2.88 -4.25 -20.58
N PHE A 139 3.26 -5.51 -20.38
CA PHE A 139 3.01 -6.59 -21.35
C PHE A 139 1.54 -6.89 -21.60
N THR A 140 0.65 -6.63 -20.63
CA THR A 140 -0.79 -6.91 -20.79
C THR A 140 -1.57 -5.79 -21.49
N ARG A 141 -0.90 -4.71 -21.91
CA ARG A 141 -1.53 -3.55 -22.57
C ARG A 141 -1.67 -3.70 -24.08
N ARG A 142 -1.12 -4.78 -24.66
CA ARG A 142 -1.15 -5.04 -26.10
C ARG A 142 -2.49 -5.67 -26.48
N GLN A 143 -3.04 -5.26 -27.61
CA GLN A 143 -4.20 -5.95 -28.20
C GLN A 143 -3.69 -7.18 -28.97
N ILE A 144 -4.11 -8.37 -28.58
CA ILE A 144 -3.66 -9.64 -29.20
C ILE A 144 -4.88 -10.50 -29.48
N PHE A 145 -4.97 -11.01 -30.71
CA PHE A 145 -5.93 -12.03 -31.11
C PHE A 145 -5.16 -13.28 -31.50
N VAL A 146 -5.10 -14.25 -30.58
CA VAL A 146 -4.33 -15.48 -30.80
C VAL A 146 -5.19 -16.48 -31.58
N PRO A 147 -4.80 -16.90 -32.80
CA PRO A 147 -5.50 -17.98 -33.48
C PRO A 147 -5.25 -19.29 -32.73
N THR A 148 -6.33 -19.99 -32.39
CA THR A 148 -6.29 -21.27 -31.69
C THR A 148 -7.22 -22.27 -32.38
N SER A 149 -7.06 -23.56 -32.07
CA SER A 149 -8.04 -24.58 -32.49
C SER A 149 -9.45 -24.21 -32.02
N GLU A 150 -10.45 -24.52 -32.84
CA GLU A 150 -11.87 -24.29 -32.57
C GLU A 150 -12.34 -24.96 -31.27
N SER A 151 -11.72 -26.09 -30.90
CA SER A 151 -12.04 -26.86 -29.71
C SER A 151 -11.13 -26.58 -28.50
N ARG A 152 -10.20 -25.62 -28.60
CA ARG A 152 -9.25 -25.34 -27.51
C ARG A 152 -9.93 -24.60 -26.36
N VAL A 153 -9.80 -25.15 -25.15
CA VAL A 153 -10.11 -24.41 -23.91
C VAL A 153 -8.98 -23.44 -23.60
N PHE A 154 -9.20 -22.15 -23.81
CA PHE A 154 -8.19 -21.11 -23.59
C PHE A 154 -8.29 -20.53 -22.17
N THR A 155 -7.32 -20.85 -21.31
CA THR A 155 -7.34 -20.49 -19.88
C THR A 155 -6.63 -19.17 -19.58
N ARG A 156 -6.77 -18.66 -18.34
CA ARG A 156 -6.00 -17.49 -17.86
C ARG A 156 -4.48 -17.72 -17.91
N ALA A 157 -4.03 -18.97 -17.73
CA ALA A 157 -2.61 -19.32 -17.84
C ALA A 157 -2.13 -19.29 -19.30
N ASP A 158 -2.96 -19.74 -20.25
CA ASP A 158 -2.69 -19.60 -21.68
C ASP A 158 -2.63 -18.13 -22.09
N ALA A 159 -3.57 -17.31 -21.60
CA ALA A 159 -3.59 -15.88 -21.85
C ALA A 159 -2.32 -15.18 -21.32
N ALA A 160 -1.86 -15.53 -20.11
CA ALA A 160 -0.64 -14.97 -19.55
C ALA A 160 0.59 -15.30 -20.41
N LYS A 161 0.72 -16.55 -20.85
CA LYS A 161 1.78 -16.99 -21.76
C LYS A 161 1.70 -16.33 -23.13
N ALA A 162 0.50 -16.08 -23.65
CA ALA A 162 0.30 -15.36 -24.90
C ALA A 162 0.80 -13.91 -24.83
N PHE A 163 0.68 -13.25 -23.67
CA PHE A 163 1.27 -11.91 -23.48
C PHE A 163 2.79 -11.95 -23.35
N HIS A 164 3.32 -12.85 -22.52
CA HIS A 164 4.76 -13.04 -22.32
C HIS A 164 5.04 -14.36 -21.58
N GLU A 165 6.12 -15.06 -21.95
CA GLU A 165 6.47 -16.39 -21.41
C GLU A 165 6.58 -16.42 -19.88
N LYS A 166 7.21 -15.39 -19.30
CA LYS A 166 7.43 -15.25 -17.85
C LYS A 166 6.27 -14.58 -17.09
N LEU A 167 5.18 -14.21 -17.75
CA LEU A 167 4.08 -13.51 -17.09
C LEU A 167 3.22 -14.49 -16.28
N LEU A 168 2.98 -14.16 -15.01
CA LEU A 168 2.07 -14.91 -14.16
C LEU A 168 0.60 -14.54 -14.45
N PRO A 169 -0.34 -15.50 -14.35
CA PRO A 169 -1.77 -15.20 -14.45
C PRO A 169 -2.23 -14.31 -13.30
N ALA A 170 -3.38 -13.64 -13.47
CA ALA A 170 -3.95 -12.73 -12.47
C ALA A 170 -4.07 -13.39 -11.08
N ASP A 171 -4.53 -14.65 -11.04
CA ASP A 171 -4.71 -15.43 -9.81
C ASP A 171 -3.44 -15.50 -8.94
N LYS A 172 -2.25 -15.56 -9.56
CA LYS A 172 -0.96 -15.62 -8.85
C LYS A 172 -0.35 -14.25 -8.55
N ARG A 173 -0.94 -13.18 -9.08
CA ARG A 173 -0.48 -11.79 -8.93
C ARG A 173 -1.31 -11.01 -7.90
N SER A 174 -2.46 -11.56 -7.49
CA SER A 174 -3.26 -11.01 -6.39
C SER A 174 -2.43 -11.01 -5.09
N GLN A 175 -2.66 -10.01 -4.24
CA GLN A 175 -2.06 -9.97 -2.90
C GLN A 175 -2.62 -11.07 -1.99
N HIS A 176 -3.86 -11.48 -2.23
CA HIS A 176 -4.60 -12.50 -1.47
C HIS A 176 -4.85 -13.75 -2.32
N THR A 177 -3.78 -14.44 -2.70
CA THR A 177 -3.90 -15.71 -3.46
C THR A 177 -4.64 -16.79 -2.67
N GLN A 178 -4.48 -16.79 -1.35
CA GLN A 178 -5.06 -17.77 -0.43
C GLN A 178 -6.60 -17.66 -0.38
N LEU A 179 -7.15 -16.46 -0.59
CA LEU A 179 -8.61 -16.28 -0.70
C LEU A 179 -9.18 -16.96 -1.95
N ILE A 180 -8.42 -16.99 -3.05
CA ILE A 180 -8.82 -17.68 -4.28
C ILE A 180 -8.86 -19.19 -4.04
N ASP A 181 -7.86 -19.72 -3.34
CA ASP A 181 -7.78 -21.14 -3.03
C ASP A 181 -8.87 -21.55 -2.03
N MET A 182 -9.14 -20.72 -1.02
CA MET A 182 -10.29 -20.90 -0.12
C MET A 182 -11.62 -20.95 -0.88
N GLU A 183 -11.87 -20.00 -1.79
CA GLU A 183 -13.11 -19.95 -2.56
C GLU A 183 -13.27 -21.17 -3.49
N ARG A 184 -12.17 -21.63 -4.10
CA ARG A 184 -12.16 -22.87 -4.90
C ARG A 184 -12.53 -24.09 -4.07
N GLU A 185 -12.09 -24.15 -2.83
CA GLU A 185 -12.40 -25.25 -1.92
C GLU A 185 -13.85 -25.25 -1.46
N ILE A 186 -14.41 -24.07 -1.19
CA ILE A 186 -15.84 -23.90 -0.88
C ILE A 186 -16.70 -24.35 -2.06
N LEU A 187 -16.35 -23.93 -3.29
CA LEU A 187 -17.01 -24.39 -4.51
C LEU A 187 -16.87 -25.91 -4.73
N GLY A 188 -15.80 -26.51 -4.21
CA GLY A 188 -15.58 -27.96 -4.19
C GLY A 188 -16.37 -28.72 -3.13
N GLY A 189 -17.19 -28.05 -2.32
CA GLY A 189 -18.09 -28.66 -1.34
C GLY A 189 -17.60 -28.63 0.11
N LYS A 190 -16.51 -27.93 0.43
CA LYS A 190 -16.07 -27.76 1.83
C LYS A 190 -16.90 -26.70 2.56
N SER A 191 -16.94 -26.81 3.89
CA SER A 191 -17.58 -25.79 4.72
C SER A 191 -16.78 -24.49 4.73
N ARG A 192 -17.48 -23.35 4.88
CA ARG A 192 -16.83 -22.03 4.94
C ARG A 192 -15.92 -21.90 6.18
N GLU A 193 -16.28 -22.54 7.28
CA GLU A 193 -15.51 -22.54 8.53
C GLU A 193 -14.16 -23.24 8.36
N GLU A 194 -14.15 -24.43 7.73
CA GLU A 194 -12.91 -25.14 7.39
C GLU A 194 -12.03 -24.33 6.44
N GLY A 195 -12.64 -23.68 5.43
CA GLY A 195 -11.94 -22.82 4.49
C GLY A 195 -11.25 -21.64 5.20
N LEU A 196 -11.95 -20.98 6.13
CA LEU A 196 -11.41 -19.87 6.91
C LEU A 196 -10.29 -20.30 7.86
N ALA A 197 -10.45 -21.43 8.55
CA ALA A 197 -9.42 -21.97 9.42
C ALA A 197 -8.13 -22.26 8.64
N ARG A 198 -8.26 -22.88 7.46
CA ARG A 198 -7.14 -23.19 6.59
C ARG A 198 -6.50 -21.94 5.98
N PHE A 199 -7.31 -20.96 5.60
CA PHE A 199 -6.82 -19.65 5.15
C PHE A 199 -5.94 -18.99 6.21
N ARG A 200 -6.38 -19.00 7.47
CA ARG A 200 -5.62 -18.46 8.59
C ARG A 200 -4.30 -19.20 8.82
N GLU A 201 -4.33 -20.53 8.81
CA GLU A 201 -3.13 -21.38 8.95
C GLU A 201 -2.10 -21.09 7.85
N VAL A 202 -2.55 -21.07 6.59
CA VAL A 202 -1.67 -20.80 5.44
C VAL A 202 -1.10 -19.38 5.50
N ALA A 203 -1.93 -18.39 5.84
CA ALA A 203 -1.47 -17.01 5.97
C ALA A 203 -0.42 -16.85 7.08
N GLN A 204 -0.61 -17.54 8.21
CA GLN A 204 0.36 -17.54 9.30
C GLN A 204 1.68 -18.19 8.89
N ALA A 205 1.64 -19.37 8.26
CA ALA A 205 2.83 -20.07 7.79
C ALA A 205 3.65 -19.24 6.77
N GLU A 206 2.98 -18.51 5.87
CA GLU A 206 3.65 -17.62 4.92
C GLU A 206 4.32 -16.42 5.59
N GLU A 207 3.71 -15.86 6.64
CA GLU A 207 4.30 -14.77 7.41
C GLU A 207 5.52 -15.23 8.20
N GLU A 208 5.45 -16.42 8.80
CA GLU A 208 6.59 -17.07 9.47
C GLU A 208 7.74 -17.33 8.48
N GLU A 209 7.45 -17.91 7.31
CA GLU A 209 8.46 -18.14 6.27
C GLU A 209 9.09 -16.82 5.77
N LEU A 210 8.29 -15.75 5.65
CA LEU A 210 8.80 -14.44 5.28
C LEU A 210 9.67 -13.84 6.38
N ALA A 211 9.28 -13.97 7.64
CA ALA A 211 10.06 -13.52 8.79
C ALA A 211 11.42 -14.25 8.86
N GLU A 212 11.42 -15.57 8.68
CA GLU A 212 12.65 -16.37 8.62
C GLU A 212 13.56 -15.95 7.47
N LYS A 213 13.01 -15.75 6.26
CA LYS A 213 13.78 -15.25 5.11
C LYS A 213 14.40 -13.88 5.37
N LEU A 214 13.65 -12.98 5.99
CA LEU A 214 14.14 -11.64 6.35
C LEU A 214 15.25 -11.72 7.40
N GLN A 215 15.07 -12.55 8.44
CA GLN A 215 16.08 -12.74 9.49
C GLN A 215 17.36 -13.33 8.90
N LYS A 216 17.24 -14.41 8.12
CA LYS A 216 18.37 -15.02 7.41
C LYS A 216 19.09 -14.01 6.52
N SER A 217 18.35 -13.19 5.77
CA SER A 217 18.97 -12.14 4.94
C SER A 217 19.69 -11.07 5.77
N ARG A 218 19.22 -10.74 6.98
CA ARG A 218 19.92 -9.82 7.89
C ARG A 218 21.19 -10.45 8.43
N ASP A 219 21.11 -11.69 8.90
CA ASP A 219 22.25 -12.43 9.44
C ASP A 219 23.34 -12.61 8.38
N GLU A 220 22.97 -12.96 7.14
CA GLU A 220 23.90 -13.04 6.00
C GLU A 220 24.59 -11.69 5.70
N GLN A 221 23.88 -10.57 5.87
CA GLN A 221 24.47 -9.24 5.70
C GLN A 221 25.43 -8.88 6.84
N GLU A 222 25.11 -9.26 8.07
CA GLU A 222 25.97 -9.06 9.24
C GLU A 222 27.25 -9.89 9.15
N VAL A 223 27.16 -11.17 8.78
CA VAL A 223 28.32 -12.05 8.58
C VAL A 223 29.28 -11.51 7.51
N ARG A 224 28.74 -10.85 6.47
CA ARG A 224 29.55 -10.19 5.42
C ARG A 224 30.19 -8.89 5.88
N THR A 225 29.76 -8.32 6.99
CA THR A 225 30.19 -6.98 7.46
C THR A 225 31.05 -7.11 8.71
N MET A 226 32.35 -6.88 8.56
CA MET A 226 33.28 -6.83 9.69
C MET A 226 33.21 -5.47 10.37
N ARG A 227 32.99 -5.44 11.68
CA ARG A 227 32.94 -4.22 12.50
C ARG A 227 34.25 -4.08 13.27
N ILE A 228 34.99 -2.99 13.06
CA ILE A 228 36.23 -2.67 13.79
C ILE A 228 35.99 -1.37 14.56
N THR A 229 35.93 -1.46 15.89
CA THR A 229 35.71 -0.31 16.77
C THR A 229 37.02 0.43 17.01
N SER A 230 37.00 1.75 16.83
CA SER A 230 38.08 2.68 17.19
C SER A 230 37.57 3.73 18.18
N PRO A 231 38.44 4.54 18.80
CA PRO A 231 38.00 5.55 19.77
C PRO A 231 37.05 6.62 19.22
N ARG A 232 37.02 6.86 17.91
CA ARG A 232 36.20 7.92 17.28
C ARG A 232 35.05 7.39 16.43
N CYS A 233 35.22 6.23 15.81
CA CYS A 233 34.25 5.68 14.87
C CYS A 233 34.31 4.15 14.81
N GLU A 234 33.25 3.57 14.25
CA GLU A 234 33.17 2.15 13.91
C GLU A 234 33.40 1.99 12.41
N PHE A 235 34.44 1.25 12.02
CA PHE A 235 34.66 0.90 10.62
C PHE A 235 33.83 -0.34 10.26
N ARG A 236 32.94 -0.20 9.28
CA ARG A 236 32.12 -1.30 8.75
C ARG A 236 32.66 -1.74 7.40
N ILE A 237 33.43 -2.82 7.38
CA ILE A 237 34.07 -3.35 6.18
C ILE A 237 33.21 -4.48 5.62
N LYS A 238 32.44 -4.17 4.56
CA LYS A 238 31.59 -5.15 3.88
C LYS A 238 32.38 -5.90 2.81
N LYS A 239 32.45 -7.23 2.92
CA LYS A 239 33.05 -8.09 1.89
C LYS A 239 32.15 -8.11 0.64
N ILE A 240 32.78 -7.97 -0.52
CA ILE A 240 32.13 -8.01 -1.84
C ILE A 240 32.87 -8.98 -2.75
N ASN A 241 32.21 -9.48 -3.78
CA ASN A 241 32.88 -10.22 -4.86
C ASN A 241 33.30 -9.25 -5.96
N ALA A 242 34.61 -9.09 -6.16
CA ALA A 242 35.19 -8.19 -7.16
C ALA A 242 35.03 -8.71 -8.61
N GLU A 243 34.75 -10.00 -8.80
CA GLU A 243 34.57 -10.61 -10.13
C GLU A 243 33.17 -10.38 -10.71
N ASN A 244 32.23 -9.92 -9.89
CA ASN A 244 30.84 -9.65 -10.28
C ASN A 244 30.68 -8.32 -11.06
N VAL A 245 31.47 -8.15 -12.13
CA VAL A 245 31.47 -6.96 -13.00
C VAL A 245 30.76 -7.17 -14.33
N GLY A 246 30.33 -8.40 -14.63
CA GLY A 246 29.73 -8.79 -15.91
C GLY A 246 30.78 -8.94 -17.02
N LYS A 247 30.37 -9.49 -18.17
CA LYS A 247 31.27 -9.84 -19.28
C LYS A 247 32.10 -8.65 -19.79
N ASP A 248 31.48 -7.47 -19.85
CA ASP A 248 32.09 -6.26 -20.42
C ASP A 248 32.44 -5.21 -19.33
N GLY A 249 32.46 -5.61 -18.05
CA GLY A 249 32.65 -4.67 -16.92
C GLY A 249 31.45 -3.75 -16.63
N LYS A 250 30.31 -3.99 -17.29
CA LYS A 250 29.08 -3.17 -17.19
C LYS A 250 27.93 -3.94 -16.53
N ALA A 251 27.96 -4.09 -15.20
CA ALA A 251 26.85 -4.70 -14.43
C ALA A 251 26.19 -3.69 -13.47
N PRO A 252 24.84 -3.54 -13.43
CA PRO A 252 24.16 -2.57 -12.56
C PRO A 252 24.48 -2.73 -11.06
N GLY A 253 24.73 -3.96 -10.60
CA GLY A 253 25.09 -4.27 -9.21
C GLY A 253 26.59 -4.25 -8.90
N ALA A 254 27.45 -3.86 -9.84
CA ALA A 254 28.90 -3.77 -9.61
C ALA A 254 29.23 -2.64 -8.62
N VAL A 255 30.19 -2.88 -7.73
CA VAL A 255 30.62 -1.93 -6.70
C VAL A 255 31.87 -1.18 -7.16
N GLY A 256 31.85 0.15 -7.06
CA GLY A 256 32.97 1.03 -7.40
C GLY A 256 32.55 2.21 -8.27
N TRP A 257 33.45 3.20 -8.40
CA TRP A 257 33.26 4.31 -9.34
C TRP A 257 33.65 3.86 -10.75
N ARG A 258 32.75 4.02 -11.74
CA ARG A 258 33.01 3.57 -13.12
C ARG A 258 34.01 4.49 -13.83
N TYR A 259 34.94 3.89 -14.57
CA TYR A 259 35.86 4.61 -15.45
C TYR A 259 35.24 4.91 -16.81
N GLY A 260 35.71 5.95 -17.49
CA GLY A 260 35.25 6.33 -18.84
C GLY A 260 33.85 6.98 -18.88
N ALA A 261 33.34 7.45 -17.74
CA ALA A 261 32.06 8.16 -17.64
C ALA A 261 32.30 9.61 -17.17
N PRO A 262 32.00 10.65 -17.98
CA PRO A 262 32.08 12.03 -17.53
C PRO A 262 31.01 12.34 -16.48
N LEU A 263 31.19 13.43 -15.74
CA LEU A 263 30.18 13.91 -14.78
C LEU A 263 28.91 14.34 -15.51
N ASP A 264 27.77 13.89 -15.00
CA ASP A 264 26.45 14.16 -15.55
C ASP A 264 25.82 15.48 -15.02
N ASP A 265 26.60 16.31 -14.33
CA ASP A 265 26.12 17.49 -13.60
C ASP A 265 25.44 18.55 -14.48
N ARG A 266 25.83 18.60 -15.76
CA ARG A 266 25.30 19.54 -16.77
C ARG A 266 24.12 18.97 -17.54
N LYS A 267 23.75 17.70 -17.33
CA LYS A 267 22.58 17.09 -17.98
C LYS A 267 21.30 17.66 -17.38
N ARG A 268 20.41 18.15 -18.23
CA ARG A 268 19.07 18.60 -17.83
C ARG A 268 18.28 17.42 -17.26
N GLY A 269 17.68 17.61 -16.08
CA GLY A 269 16.87 16.58 -15.42
C GLY A 269 17.65 15.60 -14.54
N ALA A 270 18.96 15.82 -14.32
CA ALA A 270 19.73 15.02 -13.36
C ALA A 270 19.22 15.22 -11.92
N VAL A 271 18.94 14.12 -11.21
CA VAL A 271 18.48 14.14 -9.82
C VAL A 271 19.69 14.33 -8.88
N LYS A 272 19.70 15.44 -8.13
CA LYS A 272 20.76 15.79 -7.17
C LYS A 272 20.29 15.78 -5.71
N ILE A 273 19.12 15.20 -5.47
CA ILE A 273 18.45 15.11 -4.17
C ILE A 273 18.44 13.63 -3.75
N PRO A 274 18.52 13.30 -2.44
CA PRO A 274 18.42 11.92 -1.98
C PRO A 274 17.14 11.23 -2.49
N THR A 275 17.29 10.09 -3.15
CA THR A 275 16.15 9.31 -3.70
C THR A 275 15.64 8.24 -2.73
N SER A 276 16.34 8.00 -1.63
CA SER A 276 15.98 7.04 -0.59
C SER A 276 16.40 7.59 0.77
N VAL A 277 15.49 7.56 1.74
CA VAL A 277 15.77 7.85 3.16
C VAL A 277 15.57 6.54 3.91
N PRO A 278 16.67 5.89 4.37
CA PRO A 278 16.61 4.59 5.04
C PRO A 278 16.07 4.68 6.47
#